data_AF-F0RPD7-F1
#
_entry.id   AF-F0RPD7-F1
#
_cell.length_a   1.000
_cell.length_b   1.000
_cell.length_c   1.000
_cell.angle_alpha   90.00
_cell.angle_beta   90.00
_cell.angle_gamma   90.00
#
_symmetry.space_group_name_H-M   'P 1'
#
loop_
_entity.id
_entity.type
_entity.pdbx_description
1 polymer ?
#
loop_
_entity_poly.entity_id
_entity_poly.type
_entity_poly.pdbx_seq_one_letter_code
_entity_poly.pdbx_strand_id
1 'polypeptide(L)'
;MTDAARTAVGLFVLILFGLVAPALAVHVRRLHDLGQGELLYIVILALSFIPLLGLLIQLLFTVCLALAPGQPQPNRWGLPPLER
;
A
#
# COMPACT_ATOMS: atom_id res chain seq x y z
N MET A 1 -18.00 27.83 -9.21
CA MET A 1 -18.19 26.40 -9.57
C MET A 1 -19.67 26.13 -9.67
N THR A 2 -20.10 25.46 -10.73
CA THR A 2 -21.49 24.96 -10.86
C THR A 2 -21.72 23.79 -9.89
N ASP A 3 -22.98 23.50 -9.57
CA ASP A 3 -23.33 22.33 -8.74
C ASP A 3 -22.78 21.02 -9.31
N ALA A 4 -22.87 20.85 -10.62
CA ALA A 4 -22.30 19.70 -11.31
C ALA A 4 -20.78 19.56 -11.07
N ALA A 5 -20.02 20.65 -11.10
CA ALA A 5 -18.58 20.63 -10.84
C ALA A 5 -18.25 20.25 -9.39
N ARG A 6 -19.05 20.71 -8.42
CA ARG A 6 -18.89 20.32 -7.00
C ARG A 6 -19.12 18.82 -6.80
N THR A 7 -20.20 18.28 -7.39
CA THR A 7 -20.52 16.86 -7.31
C THR A 7 -19.46 16.00 -7.97
N ALA A 8 -18.97 16.41 -9.15
CA ALA A 8 -17.90 15.70 -9.85
C ALA A 8 -16.60 15.64 -9.04
N VAL A 9 -16.18 16.76 -8.44
CA VAL A 9 -14.99 16.80 -7.57
C VAL A 9 -15.20 15.93 -6.32
N GLY A 10 -16.37 16.01 -5.68
CA GLY A 10 -16.68 15.20 -4.51
C GLY A 10 -16.62 13.69 -4.80
N LEU A 11 -17.23 13.26 -5.92
CA LEU A 11 -17.18 11.86 -6.36
C LEU A 11 -15.75 11.42 -6.69
N PHE A 12 -14.98 12.26 -7.37
CA PHE A 12 -13.58 11.98 -7.70
C PHE A 12 -12.73 11.75 -6.44
N VAL A 13 -12.87 12.61 -5.43
CA VAL A 13 -12.15 12.46 -4.15
C VAL A 13 -12.56 11.17 -3.43
N LEU A 14 -13.85 10.84 -3.40
CA LEU A 14 -14.33 9.60 -2.77
C LEU A 14 -13.78 8.36 -3.47
N ILE A 15 -13.76 8.35 -4.80
CA ILE A 15 -13.19 7.25 -5.59
C ILE A 15 -11.69 7.12 -5.30
N LEU A 16 -10.94 8.22 -5.36
CA LEU A 16 -9.51 8.20 -5.05
C LEU A 16 -9.24 7.70 -3.63
N PHE A 17 -9.99 8.17 -2.64
CA PHE A 17 -9.85 7.71 -1.27
C PHE A 17 -10.14 6.22 -1.14
N GLY A 18 -11.24 5.75 -1.75
CA GLY A 18 -11.64 4.34 -1.75
C GLY A 18 -10.67 3.40 -2.46
N LEU A 19 -9.84 3.91 -3.38
CA LEU A 19 -8.79 3.12 -4.04
C LEU A 19 -7.45 3.18 -3.29
N VAL A 20 -7.03 4.38 -2.87
CA VAL A 20 -5.70 4.61 -2.30
C VAL A 20 -5.61 4.13 -0.85
N ALA A 21 -6.62 4.38 -0.03
CA ALA A 21 -6.59 4.01 1.39
C ALA A 21 -6.45 2.49 1.62
N PRO A 22 -7.27 1.60 1.01
CA PRO A 22 -7.09 0.17 1.20
C PRO A 22 -5.79 -0.36 0.59
N ALA A 23 -5.34 0.19 -0.54
CA ALA A 23 -4.05 -0.17 -1.14
C ALA A 23 -2.90 0.13 -0.17
N LEU A 24 -2.88 1.32 0.43
CA LEU A 24 -1.88 1.69 1.44
C LEU A 24 -1.94 0.76 2.66
N ALA A 25 -3.15 0.48 3.18
CA ALA A 25 -3.34 -0.36 4.35
C ALA A 25 -2.78 -1.78 4.15
N VAL A 26 -3.02 -2.40 2.99
CA VAL A 26 -2.51 -3.75 2.69
C VAL A 26 -0.98 -3.75 2.63
N HIS A 27 -0.35 -2.77 1.96
CA HIS A 27 1.12 -2.74 1.86
C HIS A 27 1.79 -2.51 3.22
N VAL A 28 1.25 -1.61 4.04
CA VAL A 28 1.75 -1.40 5.42
C VAL A 28 1.60 -2.67 6.24
N ARG A 29 0.44 -3.34 6.16
CA ARG A 29 0.21 -4.59 6.89
C ARG A 29 1.18 -5.68 6.46
N ARG A 30 1.40 -5.85 5.16
CA ARG A 30 2.33 -6.85 4.62
C ARG A 30 3.78 -6.55 5.00
N LEU A 31 4.19 -5.28 5.04
CA LEU A 31 5.49 -4.90 5.57
C LEU A 31 5.63 -5.25 7.05
N HIS A 32 4.61 -5.00 7.86
CA HIS A 32 4.60 -5.36 9.28
C HIS A 32 4.65 -6.88 9.50
N ASP A 33 3.93 -7.66 8.67
CA ASP A 33 4.02 -9.13 8.69
C ASP A 33 5.45 -9.62 8.38
N LEU A 34 6.20 -8.88 7.56
CA LEU A 34 7.61 -9.17 7.20
C LEU A 34 8.63 -8.55 8.17
N GLY A 35 8.16 -7.92 9.24
CA GLY A 35 9.02 -7.23 10.18
C GLY A 35 9.76 -6.03 9.58
N GLN A 36 9.19 -5.35 8.59
CA GLN A 36 9.73 -4.17 7.92
C GLN A 36 8.96 -2.89 8.28
N GLY A 37 9.65 -1.74 8.25
CA GLY A 37 9.04 -0.43 8.52
C GLY A 37 8.17 0.10 7.38
N GLU A 38 7.09 0.79 7.73
CA GLU A 38 6.14 1.43 6.80
C GLU A 38 6.77 2.51 5.91
N LEU A 39 7.90 3.11 6.34
CA LEU A 39 8.66 4.07 5.53
C LEU A 39 9.13 3.46 4.20
N LEU A 40 9.37 2.15 4.15
CA LEU A 40 9.76 1.46 2.91
C LEU A 40 8.69 1.66 1.82
N TYR A 41 7.41 1.53 2.16
CA TYR A 41 6.35 1.72 1.16
C TYR A 41 6.25 3.18 0.70
N ILE A 42 6.50 4.14 1.58
CA ILE A 42 6.49 5.57 1.22
C ILE A 42 7.58 5.86 0.18
N VAL A 43 8.78 5.28 0.35
CA VAL A 43 9.87 5.40 -0.62
C VAL A 43 9.48 4.76 -1.96
N ILE A 44 8.91 3.56 -1.94
CA ILE A 44 8.45 2.88 -3.17
C ILE A 44 7.35 3.68 -3.88
N LEU A 45 6.40 4.23 -3.14
CA LEU A 45 5.34 5.08 -3.68
C LEU A 45 5.93 6.34 -4.33
N ALA A 46 6.95 6.96 -3.73
CA ALA A 46 7.64 8.10 -4.34
C ALA A 46 8.35 7.73 -5.65
N LEU A 47 8.99 6.56 -5.71
CA LEU A 47 9.61 6.03 -6.94
C LEU A 47 8.59 5.68 -8.03
N SER A 48 7.35 5.35 -7.64
CA SER A 48 6.28 5.01 -8.59
C SER A 48 5.88 6.17 -9.52
N PHE A 49 6.22 7.41 -9.16
CA PHE A 49 5.94 8.60 -9.97
C PHE A 49 6.86 8.75 -11.19
N ILE A 50 7.91 7.92 -11.31
CA ILE A 50 8.75 7.90 -12.51
C ILE A 50 7.96 7.19 -13.63
N PRO A 51 7.70 7.83 -14.80
CA PRO A 51 6.96 7.19 -15.88
C PRO A 51 7.62 5.88 -16.33
N LEU A 52 6.80 4.85 -16.59
CA LEU A 52 7.19 3.48 -16.97
C LEU A 52 8.02 2.71 -15.94
N LEU A 53 9.15 3.28 -15.47
CA LEU A 53 10.02 2.66 -14.47
C LEU A 53 9.32 2.54 -13.12
N GLY A 54 8.59 3.57 -12.70
CA GLY A 54 7.82 3.56 -11.46
C GLY A 54 6.72 2.51 -11.45
N LEU A 55 6.06 2.28 -12.60
CA LEU A 55 5.10 1.19 -12.76
C LEU A 55 5.76 -0.18 -12.56
N LEU A 56 6.93 -0.38 -13.17
CA LEU A 56 7.68 -1.64 -13.01
C LEU A 56 8.14 -1.85 -11.57
N ILE A 57 8.68 -0.82 -10.91
CA ILE A 57 9.10 -0.85 -9.51
C ILE A 57 7.91 -1.21 -8.61
N GLN A 58 6.78 -0.52 -8.78
CA GLN A 58 5.58 -0.76 -7.99
C GLN A 58 5.05 -2.19 -8.19
N LEU A 59 5.00 -2.66 -9.43
CA LEU A 59 4.54 -4.00 -9.76
C LEU A 59 5.43 -5.07 -9.12
N LEU A 60 6.74 -4.98 -9.33
CA LEU A 60 7.71 -5.93 -8.75
C LEU A 60 7.66 -5.91 -7.22
N PHE A 61 7.63 -4.73 -6.62
CA PHE A 61 7.52 -4.59 -5.17
C PHE A 61 6.25 -5.26 -4.64
N THR A 62 5.10 -4.99 -5.26
CA THR A 62 3.81 -5.57 -4.87
C THR A 62 3.83 -7.09 -4.96
N VAL A 63 4.34 -7.64 -6.07
CA VAL A 63 4.45 -9.09 -6.27
C VAL A 63 5.38 -9.73 -5.25
N CYS A 64 6.57 -9.16 -5.02
CA CYS A 64 7.51 -9.65 -4.01
C CYS A 64 6.89 -9.64 -2.60
N LEU A 65 6.20 -8.56 -2.24
CA LEU A 65 5.56 -8.41 -0.92
C LEU A 65 4.40 -9.40 -0.71
N ALA A 66 3.65 -9.67 -1.78
CA ALA A 66 2.55 -10.64 -1.77
C ALA A 66 3.04 -12.08 -1.61
N LEU A 67 4.16 -12.42 -2.26
CA LEU A 67 4.73 -13.77 -2.25
C LEU A 67 5.65 -14.05 -1.06
N ALA A 68 6.22 -13.01 -0.43
CA ALA A 68 7.13 -13.18 0.68
C ALA A 68 6.43 -13.82 1.89
N PRO A 69 6.99 -14.91 2.47
CA PRO A 69 6.46 -15.51 3.67
C PRO A 69 6.59 -14.53 4.85
N GLY A 70 5.56 -14.45 5.69
CA GLY A 70 5.60 -13.65 6.92
C GLY A 70 6.66 -14.15 7.90
N GLN A 71 7.07 -13.30 8.85
CA GLN A 71 7.98 -13.73 9.91
C GLN A 71 7.28 -14.71 10.86
N PRO A 72 7.85 -15.90 11.11
CA PRO A 72 7.27 -16.89 12.03
C PRO A 72 7.51 -16.53 13.50
N GLN A 73 8.34 -15.52 13.76
CA GLN A 73 8.71 -15.09 15.09
C GLN A 73 8.03 -13.77 15.45
N PRO A 74 7.82 -13.49 16.75
CA PRO A 74 7.41 -12.18 17.22
C PRO A 74 8.33 -11.08 16.68
N ASN A 75 7.74 -9.95 16.28
CA ASN A 75 8.48 -8.77 15.85
C ASN A 75 7.97 -7.52 16.57
N ARG A 76 8.53 -6.34 16.28
CA ARG A 76 8.13 -5.08 16.94
C ARG A 76 6.68 -4.64 16.66
N TRP A 77 5.98 -5.30 15.74
CA TRP A 77 4.59 -5.03 15.39
C TRP A 77 3.61 -6.04 16.00
N GLY A 78 4.10 -7.11 16.64
CA GLY A 78 3.28 -8.05 17.41
C GLY A 78 3.68 -9.52 17.24
N LEU A 79 2.81 -10.38 17.76
CA LEU A 79 2.91 -11.82 17.60
C LEU A 79 2.36 -12.24 16.23
N PRO A 80 2.97 -13.25 15.57
CA PRO A 80 2.38 -13.85 14.38
C PRO A 80 1.02 -14.49 14.72
N PRO A 81 0.15 -14.71 13.73
CA PRO A 81 -1.11 -15.43 13.93
C PRO A 81 -0.83 -16.81 14.55
N LEU A 82 -1.69 -17.25 15.48
CA LEU A 82 -1.61 -18.60 16.02
C LEU A 82 -1.76 -19.62 14.89
N GLU A 83 -0.83 -20.56 14.78
CA GLU A 83 -0.97 -21.71 13.88
C GLU A 83 -2.23 -22.50 14.32
N ARG A 84 -3.16 -22.72 13.37
CA ARG A 84 -4.36 -23.55 13.59
C ARG A 84 -4.08 -24.99 13.20
#